data_AF-A0A7Z6XCM3-F1
#
_entry.id   AF-A0A7Z6XCM3-F1
#
_cell.length_a   1.000
_cell.length_b   1.000
_cell.length_c   1.000
_cell.angle_alpha   90.00
_cell.angle_beta   90.00
_cell.angle_gamma   90.00
#
_symmetry.space_group_name_H-M   'P 1'
#
loop_
_entity.id
_entity.type
_entity.pdbx_description
1 polymer ?
#
loop_
_entity_poly.entity_id
_entity_poly.type
_entity_poly.pdbx_seq_one_letter_code
_entity_poly.pdbx_strand_id
1 'polypeptide(L)'
;MTQHVEIQGSDAPEYRIGGCAEDGRYPVTSPTGAEAGHIYRWHRAWYAVPAGQPDTTRTKHPDREAAAAHLCQALTSGIPSVAPAAAEPVSVPYLRGLKPTPSNLTNAARALARLAELAWEPLEGYPGADNRWRMRCFCGWTGTRWWSHLRGRNNDNTPRPENRTRAAFR
;
A
#
# COMPACT_ATOMS: atom_id res chain seq x y z
N MET A 1 -34.60 -48.23 -3.24
CA MET A 1 -34.32 -47.08 -4.12
C MET A 1 -34.46 -45.82 -3.27
N THR A 2 -33.38 -45.37 -2.66
CA THR A 2 -33.38 -44.15 -1.84
C THR A 2 -32.23 -43.30 -2.34
N GLN A 3 -32.59 -42.16 -2.95
CA GLN A 3 -31.69 -41.29 -3.69
C GLN A 3 -30.66 -40.66 -2.73
N HIS A 4 -29.39 -40.79 -3.08
CA HIS A 4 -28.32 -39.96 -2.54
C HIS A 4 -28.51 -38.55 -3.10
N VAL A 5 -28.81 -37.59 -2.23
CA VAL A 5 -28.77 -36.16 -2.57
C VAL A 5 -27.33 -35.70 -2.38
N GLU A 6 -26.61 -35.56 -3.49
CA GLU A 6 -25.31 -34.90 -3.53
C GLU A 6 -25.52 -33.39 -3.35
N ILE A 7 -25.21 -32.88 -2.15
CA ILE A 7 -25.12 -31.43 -1.91
C ILE A 7 -23.75 -30.97 -2.41
N GLN A 8 -23.65 -30.64 -3.69
CA GLN A 8 -22.52 -29.88 -4.22
C GLN A 8 -22.79 -28.37 -4.02
N GLY A 9 -22.63 -27.91 -2.79
CA GLY A 9 -22.51 -26.49 -2.48
C GLY A 9 -21.07 -26.04 -2.73
N SER A 10 -20.71 -25.83 -3.99
CA SER A 10 -19.47 -25.12 -4.32
C SER A 10 -19.66 -23.64 -4.02
N ASP A 11 -19.37 -23.24 -2.77
CA ASP A 11 -19.35 -21.85 -2.31
C ASP A 11 -18.15 -21.14 -2.96
N ALA A 12 -18.30 -20.76 -4.23
CA ALA A 12 -17.31 -19.93 -4.90
C ALA A 12 -17.23 -18.61 -4.14
N PRO A 13 -16.03 -18.16 -3.73
CA PRO A 13 -15.94 -16.93 -2.95
C PRO A 13 -16.57 -15.78 -3.76
N GLU A 14 -17.46 -15.01 -3.12
CA GLU A 14 -18.15 -13.84 -3.68
C GLU A 14 -17.19 -12.68 -4.04
N TYR A 15 -15.90 -12.95 -4.20
CA TYR A 15 -14.86 -11.98 -4.49
C TYR A 15 -13.64 -12.66 -5.11
N ARG A 16 -12.88 -11.90 -5.91
CA ARG A 16 -11.58 -12.32 -6.46
C ARG A 16 -10.50 -11.35 -5.99
N ILE A 17 -9.51 -11.87 -5.26
CA ILE A 17 -8.31 -11.15 -4.86
C ILE A 17 -7.25 -11.34 -5.94
N GLY A 18 -6.79 -10.24 -6.55
CA GLY A 18 -5.70 -10.27 -7.52
C GLY A 18 -4.32 -10.50 -6.89
N GLY A 19 -3.31 -10.53 -7.76
CA GLY A 19 -1.91 -10.59 -7.35
C GLY A 19 -1.45 -9.34 -6.59
N CYS A 20 -0.32 -9.44 -5.91
CA CYS A 20 0.31 -8.30 -5.23
C CYS A 20 0.80 -7.29 -6.27
N ALA A 21 0.27 -6.06 -6.25
CA ALA A 21 0.74 -4.96 -7.07
C ALA A 21 2.11 -4.43 -6.57
N GLU A 22 2.76 -3.57 -7.36
CA GLU A 22 4.10 -3.03 -7.05
C GLU A 22 4.16 -2.27 -5.71
N ASP A 23 3.05 -1.69 -5.29
CA ASP A 23 2.90 -0.96 -4.03
C ASP A 23 2.57 -1.86 -2.82
N GLY A 24 2.43 -3.16 -3.02
CA GLY A 24 2.10 -4.14 -1.98
C GLY A 24 0.59 -4.27 -1.70
N ARG A 25 -0.26 -3.69 -2.54
CA ARG A 25 -1.72 -3.80 -2.44
C ARG A 25 -2.23 -4.95 -3.30
N TYR A 26 -3.31 -5.57 -2.85
CA TYR A 26 -4.00 -6.64 -3.57
C TYR A 26 -5.35 -6.10 -4.03
N PRO A 27 -5.60 -5.97 -5.34
CA PRO A 27 -6.89 -5.51 -5.84
C PRO A 27 -7.96 -6.56 -5.55
N VAL A 28 -9.17 -6.10 -5.23
CA VAL A 28 -10.33 -6.96 -4.97
C VAL A 28 -11.43 -6.60 -5.96
N THR A 29 -11.93 -7.63 -6.63
CA THR A 29 -13.00 -7.51 -7.64
C THR A 29 -14.20 -8.33 -7.22
N SER A 30 -15.41 -7.83 -7.51
CA SER A 30 -16.65 -8.56 -7.30
C SER A 30 -16.82 -9.69 -8.33
N PRO A 31 -17.78 -10.61 -8.15
CA PRO A 31 -18.09 -11.67 -9.12
C PRO A 31 -18.58 -11.10 -10.46
N THR A 32 -19.20 -9.92 -10.40
CA THR A 32 -19.68 -9.15 -11.57
C THR A 32 -18.56 -8.39 -12.29
N GLY A 33 -17.31 -8.46 -11.79
CA GLY A 33 -16.14 -7.83 -12.39
C GLY A 33 -15.93 -6.36 -11.99
N ALA A 34 -16.74 -5.81 -11.08
CA ALA A 34 -16.57 -4.46 -10.59
C ALA A 34 -15.41 -4.36 -9.59
N GLU A 35 -14.65 -3.27 -9.65
CA GLU A 35 -13.57 -3.00 -8.69
C GLU A 35 -14.16 -2.62 -7.33
N ALA A 36 -13.97 -3.50 -6.33
CA ALA A 36 -14.43 -3.25 -4.96
C ALA A 36 -13.41 -2.41 -4.18
N GLY A 37 -12.13 -2.45 -4.58
CA GLY A 37 -11.05 -1.66 -4.00
C GLY A 37 -9.78 -2.48 -3.87
N HIS A 38 -9.03 -2.24 -2.80
CA HIS A 38 -7.80 -2.97 -2.54
C HIS A 38 -7.60 -3.26 -1.05
N ILE A 39 -6.87 -4.34 -0.78
CA ILE A 39 -6.46 -4.72 0.56
C ILE A 39 -4.93 -4.69 0.68
N TYR A 40 -4.42 -4.50 1.88
CA TYR A 40 -2.98 -4.61 2.14
C TYR A 40 -2.73 -5.01 3.59
N ARG A 41 -1.53 -5.53 3.85
CA ARG A 41 -1.11 -5.95 5.19
C ARG A 41 -0.19 -4.91 5.81
N TRP A 42 -0.52 -4.47 7.02
CA TRP A 42 0.27 -3.50 7.80
C TRP A 42 0.27 -3.88 9.28
N HIS A 43 1.44 -3.88 9.93
CA HIS A 43 1.64 -4.35 11.33
C HIS A 43 0.86 -5.62 11.70
N ARG A 44 0.97 -6.65 10.87
CA ARG A 44 0.32 -7.97 11.03
C ARG A 44 -1.21 -7.97 10.90
N ALA A 45 -1.84 -6.82 10.70
CA ALA A 45 -3.27 -6.71 10.41
C ALA A 45 -3.51 -6.54 8.91
N TRP A 46 -4.70 -6.91 8.46
CA TRP A 46 -5.17 -6.63 7.11
C TRP A 46 -6.03 -5.39 7.10
N TYR A 47 -5.90 -4.60 6.06
CA TYR A 47 -6.66 -3.37 5.85
C TYR A 47 -7.37 -3.44 4.51
N ALA A 48 -8.58 -2.91 4.48
CA ALA A 48 -9.40 -2.81 3.29
C ALA A 48 -9.70 -1.33 3.00
N VAL A 49 -9.49 -0.89 1.76
CA VAL A 49 -9.82 0.46 1.30
C VAL A 49 -10.74 0.33 0.09
N PRO A 50 -11.97 0.87 0.16
CA PRO A 50 -12.91 0.86 -0.96
C PRO A 50 -12.35 1.55 -2.19
N ALA A 51 -12.76 1.11 -3.38
CA ALA A 51 -12.39 1.74 -4.63
C ALA A 51 -12.71 3.24 -4.61
N GLY A 52 -11.75 4.06 -5.05
CA GLY A 52 -11.87 5.52 -5.10
C GLY A 52 -11.80 6.26 -3.76
N GLN A 53 -11.63 5.56 -2.63
CA GLN A 53 -11.47 6.19 -1.32
C GLN A 53 -9.99 6.33 -0.92
N PRO A 54 -9.61 7.37 -0.15
CA PRO A 54 -8.26 7.51 0.36
C PRO A 54 -7.95 6.50 1.47
N ASP A 55 -6.67 6.18 1.68
CA ASP A 55 -6.21 5.22 2.71
C ASP A 55 -6.70 5.53 4.14
N THR A 56 -7.13 6.76 4.41
CA THR A 56 -7.70 7.15 5.70
C THR A 56 -9.03 6.49 6.01
N THR A 57 -9.77 5.97 5.02
CA THR A 57 -11.03 5.25 5.21
C THR A 57 -10.84 3.76 5.47
N ARG A 58 -9.59 3.31 5.60
CA ARG A 58 -9.26 1.89 5.79
C ARG A 58 -9.95 1.28 7.00
N THR A 59 -10.53 0.09 6.81
CA THR A 59 -11.03 -0.74 7.90
C THR A 59 -10.05 -1.88 8.19
N LYS A 60 -9.89 -2.21 9.47
CA LYS A 60 -8.97 -3.25 9.95
C LYS A 60 -9.68 -4.59 10.05
N HIS A 61 -9.02 -5.65 9.59
CA HIS A 61 -9.54 -7.01 9.52
C HIS A 61 -8.54 -8.04 10.06
N PRO A 62 -9.01 -9.18 10.59
CA PRO A 62 -8.16 -10.21 11.17
C PRO A 62 -7.30 -10.93 10.13
N ASP A 63 -7.84 -11.16 8.94
CA ASP A 63 -7.21 -11.90 7.85
C ASP A 63 -7.50 -11.28 6.47
N ARG A 64 -6.88 -11.86 5.44
CA ARG A 64 -6.90 -11.36 4.07
C ARG A 64 -8.30 -11.50 3.46
N GLU A 65 -8.94 -12.61 3.77
CA GLU A 65 -10.22 -13.06 3.26
C GLU A 65 -11.35 -12.18 3.82
N ALA A 66 -11.34 -11.90 5.13
CA ALA A 66 -12.26 -10.99 5.79
C ALA A 66 -12.16 -9.56 5.24
N ALA A 67 -10.94 -9.10 4.94
CA ALA A 67 -10.73 -7.80 4.33
C ALA A 67 -11.34 -7.71 2.92
N ALA A 68 -11.19 -8.76 2.11
CA ALA A 68 -11.76 -8.82 0.77
C ALA A 68 -13.28 -8.93 0.78
N ALA A 69 -13.84 -9.80 1.63
CA ALA A 69 -15.27 -9.96 1.80
C ALA A 69 -15.94 -8.65 2.22
N HIS A 70 -15.32 -7.88 3.12
CA HIS A 70 -15.82 -6.57 3.54
C HIS A 70 -15.97 -5.58 2.37
N LEU A 71 -15.02 -5.57 1.43
CA LEU A 71 -15.10 -4.68 0.26
C LEU A 71 -16.26 -5.05 -0.66
N CYS A 72 -16.45 -6.35 -0.92
CA CYS A 72 -17.57 -6.80 -1.74
C CYS A 72 -18.93 -6.57 -1.05
N GLN A 73 -19.01 -6.76 0.26
CA GLN A 73 -20.22 -6.45 1.03
C GLN A 73 -20.52 -4.94 1.05
N ALA A 74 -19.49 -4.09 1.16
CA ALA A 74 -19.61 -2.64 1.09
C ALA A 74 -20.13 -2.17 -0.29
N LEU A 75 -19.66 -2.80 -1.37
CA LEU A 75 -20.12 -2.54 -2.73
C LEU A 75 -21.59 -2.96 -2.92
N THR A 76 -21.97 -4.16 -2.44
CA THR A 76 -23.36 -4.66 -2.52
C THR A 76 -24.34 -3.85 -1.67
N SER A 77 -23.90 -3.38 -0.49
CA SER A 77 -24.71 -2.54 0.40
C SER A 77 -24.91 -1.10 -0.11
N GLY A 78 -24.39 -0.78 -1.29
CA GLY A 78 -24.63 0.50 -1.94
C GLY A 78 -23.74 1.64 -1.45
N ILE A 79 -22.52 1.35 -0.97
CA ILE A 79 -21.47 2.38 -1.00
C ILE A 79 -21.00 2.44 -2.45
N PRO A 80 -21.39 3.45 -3.25
CA PRO A 80 -20.93 3.54 -4.61
C PRO A 80 -19.40 3.60 -4.62
N SER A 81 -18.79 2.80 -5.49
CA SER A 81 -17.45 3.04 -6.01
C SER A 81 -17.50 4.41 -6.67
N VAL A 82 -17.22 5.46 -5.90
CA VAL A 82 -17.05 6.79 -6.46
C VAL A 82 -15.72 6.70 -7.17
N ALA A 83 -15.76 6.48 -8.49
CA ALA A 83 -14.61 6.75 -9.35
C ALA A 83 -14.09 8.12 -8.91
N PRO A 84 -12.83 8.24 -8.45
CA PRO A 84 -12.41 9.41 -7.71
C PRO A 84 -12.59 10.61 -8.62
N ALA A 85 -13.59 11.44 -8.32
CA ALA A 85 -13.57 12.82 -8.74
C ALA A 85 -12.26 13.34 -8.18
N ALA A 86 -11.37 13.77 -9.08
CA ALA A 86 -10.10 14.38 -8.77
C ALA A 86 -10.36 15.62 -7.90
N ALA A 87 -10.55 15.40 -6.61
CA ALA A 87 -10.33 16.40 -5.60
C ALA A 87 -8.83 16.59 -5.63
N GLU A 88 -8.36 17.55 -6.43
CA GLU A 88 -6.96 17.92 -6.48
C GLU A 88 -6.53 18.23 -5.05
N PRO A 89 -5.75 17.34 -4.39
CA PRO A 89 -5.26 17.67 -3.09
C PRO A 89 -4.21 18.74 -3.32
N VAL A 90 -4.33 19.84 -2.57
CA VAL A 90 -3.31 20.87 -2.48
C VAL A 90 -1.96 20.16 -2.35
N SER A 91 -1.20 20.17 -3.44
CA SER A 91 0.07 19.48 -3.55
C SER A 91 1.04 20.21 -2.65
N VAL A 92 1.19 19.73 -1.42
CA VAL A 92 2.42 19.94 -0.67
C VAL A 92 3.41 18.94 -1.25
N PRO A 93 4.40 19.38 -2.06
CA PRO A 93 5.26 18.46 -2.83
C PRO A 93 6.03 17.46 -1.96
N TYR A 94 6.06 17.68 -0.64
CA TYR A 94 6.81 16.90 0.32
C TYR A 94 6.06 15.72 0.95
N LEU A 95 4.72 15.60 0.83
CA LEU A 95 3.94 14.53 1.49
C LEU A 95 3.04 13.78 0.49
N ARG A 96 3.00 12.45 0.58
CA ARG A 96 2.09 11.60 -0.21
C ARG A 96 1.03 10.97 0.69
N GLY A 97 -0.21 11.44 0.60
CA GLY A 97 -1.35 10.87 1.33
C GLY A 97 -1.33 11.06 2.85
N LEU A 98 -0.40 11.87 3.38
CA LEU A 98 -0.31 12.21 4.80
C LEU A 98 -0.90 13.60 5.06
N LYS A 99 -1.62 13.74 6.18
CA LYS A 99 -2.06 15.05 6.68
C LYS A 99 -0.83 15.90 7.04
N PRO A 100 -0.80 17.21 6.74
CA PRO A 100 0.33 18.10 7.03
C PRO A 100 0.37 18.50 8.51
N THR A 101 0.58 17.52 9.39
CA THR A 101 0.84 17.78 10.82
C THR A 101 2.31 18.18 11.02
N PRO A 102 2.65 18.94 12.08
CA PRO A 102 4.04 19.31 12.37
C PRO A 102 4.99 18.10 12.45
N SER A 103 4.50 16.98 13.01
CA SER A 103 5.27 15.73 13.08
C SER A 103 5.52 15.13 11.69
N ASN A 104 4.50 15.07 10.83
CA ASN A 104 4.65 14.55 9.48
C ASN A 104 5.60 15.40 8.63
N LEU A 105 5.52 16.73 8.74
CA LEU A 105 6.43 17.66 8.07
C LEU A 105 7.88 17.50 8.58
N THR A 106 8.07 17.36 9.90
CA THR A 106 9.40 17.11 10.49
C THR A 106 9.98 15.79 10.00
N ASN A 107 9.18 14.74 9.95
CA ASN A 107 9.60 13.43 9.46
C ASN A 107 9.92 13.46 7.96
N ALA A 108 9.12 14.16 7.16
CA ALA A 108 9.38 14.37 5.73
C ALA A 108 10.69 15.12 5.51
N ALA A 109 10.93 16.21 6.24
CA ALA A 109 12.16 16.99 6.14
C ALA A 109 13.41 16.13 6.47
N ARG A 110 13.34 15.33 7.55
CA ARG A 110 14.41 14.38 7.91
C ARG A 110 14.63 13.33 6.82
N ALA A 111 13.55 12.81 6.24
CA ALA A 111 13.62 11.81 5.20
C ALA A 111 14.27 12.35 3.93
N LEU A 112 13.89 13.55 3.51
CA LEU A 112 14.43 14.23 2.33
C LEU A 112 15.89 14.62 2.50
N ALA A 113 16.27 15.18 3.66
CA ALA A 113 17.67 15.50 3.96
C ALA A 113 18.57 14.26 3.82
N ARG A 114 18.09 13.12 4.31
CA ARG A 114 18.83 11.86 4.20
C ARG A 114 18.87 11.30 2.78
N LEU A 115 17.81 11.43 1.99
CA LEU A 115 17.87 11.06 0.59
C LEU A 115 18.92 11.90 -0.15
N ALA A 116 19.00 13.20 0.15
CA ALA A 116 20.03 14.08 -0.42
C ALA A 116 21.45 13.64 -0.02
N GLU A 117 21.69 13.28 1.25
CA GLU A 117 22.99 12.72 1.70
C GLU A 117 23.39 11.45 0.95
N LEU A 118 22.41 10.62 0.56
CA LEU A 118 22.66 9.36 -0.15
C LEU A 118 22.74 9.54 -1.67
N ALA A 119 22.49 10.74 -2.19
CA ALA A 119 22.30 11.03 -3.62
C ALA A 119 21.13 10.22 -4.23
N TRP A 120 20.00 10.17 -3.51
CA TRP A 120 18.75 9.58 -3.99
C TRP A 120 17.71 10.69 -4.22
N GLU A 121 16.99 10.57 -5.32
CA GLU A 121 15.94 11.49 -5.74
C GLU A 121 14.58 10.86 -5.43
N PRO A 122 13.74 11.46 -4.58
CA PRO A 122 12.36 11.01 -4.40
C PRO A 122 11.55 11.30 -5.67
N LEU A 123 10.77 10.33 -6.14
CA LEU A 123 9.88 10.50 -7.30
C LEU A 123 8.44 10.86 -6.91
N GLU A 124 8.16 10.86 -5.61
CA GLU A 124 6.87 11.21 -5.00
C GLU A 124 7.10 11.80 -3.60
N GLY A 125 6.08 12.46 -3.03
CA GLY A 125 6.15 12.99 -1.66
C GLY A 125 6.38 11.90 -0.62
N TYR A 126 6.90 12.28 0.55
CA TYR A 126 7.16 11.35 1.66
C TYR A 126 5.86 10.64 2.08
N PRO A 127 5.82 9.29 1.98
CA PRO A 127 4.60 8.53 2.25
C PRO A 127 4.47 8.14 3.72
N GLY A 128 5.47 8.42 4.56
CA GLY A 128 5.56 7.89 5.92
C GLY A 128 6.61 6.79 6.06
N ALA A 129 7.04 6.52 7.30
CA ALA A 129 8.20 5.69 7.57
C ALA A 129 8.03 4.21 7.16
N ASP A 130 6.81 3.71 7.26
CA ASP A 130 6.45 2.31 7.02
C ASP A 130 5.82 2.06 5.65
N ASN A 131 5.88 3.05 4.76
CA ASN A 131 5.36 2.95 3.41
C ASN A 131 6.51 2.80 2.39
N ARG A 132 6.22 2.11 1.29
CA ARG A 132 7.09 2.08 0.12
C ARG A 132 7.15 3.48 -0.47
N TRP A 133 8.37 3.95 -0.70
CA TRP A 133 8.64 5.26 -1.26
C TRP A 133 9.39 5.07 -2.57
N ARG A 134 8.79 5.54 -3.67
CA ARG A 134 9.37 5.48 -5.00
C ARG A 134 10.46 6.54 -5.15
N MET A 135 11.62 6.11 -5.62
CA MET A 135 12.81 6.93 -5.70
C MET A 135 13.77 6.44 -6.78
N ARG A 136 14.69 7.31 -7.18
CA ARG A 136 15.77 7.06 -8.12
C ARG A 136 17.11 7.24 -7.42
N CYS A 137 18.02 6.30 -7.61
CA CYS A 137 19.40 6.42 -7.16
C CYS A 137 20.23 7.15 -8.22
N PHE A 138 21.28 7.85 -7.80
CA PHE A 138 22.25 8.47 -8.71
C PHE A 138 22.87 7.48 -9.73
N CYS A 139 22.93 6.19 -9.41
CA CYS A 139 23.40 5.17 -10.37
C CYS A 139 22.40 4.86 -11.50
N GLY A 140 21.25 5.53 -11.56
CA GLY A 140 20.20 5.35 -12.56
C GLY A 140 19.12 4.33 -12.18
N TRP A 141 19.33 3.54 -11.13
CA TRP A 141 18.31 2.61 -10.64
C TRP A 141 17.06 3.37 -10.16
N THR A 142 15.88 2.84 -10.47
CA THR A 142 14.59 3.37 -10.02
C THR A 142 13.75 2.25 -9.43
N GLY A 143 13.17 2.47 -8.25
CA GLY A 143 12.30 1.50 -7.60
C GLY A 143 11.78 2.01 -6.26
N THR A 144 11.29 1.10 -5.41
CA THR A 144 10.70 1.47 -4.11
C THR A 144 11.57 1.01 -2.95
N ARG A 145 11.72 1.86 -1.91
CA ARG A 145 12.34 1.50 -0.64
C ARG A 145 11.50 1.97 0.54
N TRP A 146 11.66 1.33 1.70
CA TRP A 146 11.12 1.84 2.95
C TRP A 146 12.06 2.88 3.54
N TRP A 147 11.53 4.03 3.98
CA TRP A 147 12.32 5.03 4.69
C TRP A 147 13.00 4.45 5.93
N SER A 148 12.31 3.57 6.67
CA SER A 148 12.86 2.86 7.82
C SER A 148 14.12 2.03 7.51
N HIS A 149 14.32 1.62 6.24
CA HIS A 149 15.53 0.92 5.80
C HIS A 149 16.66 1.85 5.34
N LEU A 150 16.34 3.09 4.95
CA LEU A 150 17.31 4.08 4.46
C LEU A 150 17.94 4.88 5.60
N ARG A 151 17.18 5.10 6.67
CA ARG A 151 17.68 5.75 7.89
C ARG A 151 18.54 4.86 8.79
N GLY A 152 18.67 3.57 8.46
CA GLY A 152 19.37 2.60 9.29
C GLY A 152 18.60 2.16 10.54
N ARG A 153 19.11 1.17 11.28
CA ARG A 153 18.58 0.77 12.59
C ARG A 153 19.53 1.31 13.66
N ASN A 154 19.00 1.81 14.78
CA ASN A 154 19.79 2.40 15.87
C ASN A 154 20.64 3.62 15.47
N ASN A 155 20.21 4.41 14.47
CA ASN A 155 20.94 5.58 13.96
C ASN A 155 22.35 5.26 13.41
N ASP A 156 22.60 4.02 12.97
CA ASP A 156 23.87 3.65 12.32
C ASP A 156 24.04 4.28 10.92
N ASN A 157 23.00 4.95 10.41
CA ASN A 157 22.99 5.64 9.12
C ASN A 157 23.59 4.78 8.00
N THR A 158 23.43 3.46 8.07
CA THR A 158 23.95 2.55 7.05
C THR A 158 22.76 2.06 6.24
N PRO A 159 22.58 2.54 4.99
CA PRO A 159 21.48 2.11 4.14
C PRO A 159 21.60 0.61 3.88
N ARG A 160 20.50 -0.12 3.98
CA ARG A 160 20.53 -1.54 3.60
C ARG A 160 20.74 -1.67 2.09
N PRO A 161 21.69 -2.49 1.64
CA PRO A 161 21.83 -2.75 0.21
C PRO A 161 20.55 -3.44 -0.31
N GLU A 162 20.23 -3.25 -1.59
CA GLU A 162 19.02 -3.83 -2.20
C GLU A 162 19.01 -5.34 -2.18
N ASN A 163 20.21 -5.87 -2.27
CA ASN A 163 20.62 -7.23 -2.47
C ASN A 163 21.86 -7.42 -1.61
N ARG A 164 21.99 -8.56 -0.93
CA ARG A 164 23.15 -8.91 -0.08
C ARG A 164 24.50 -8.88 -0.82
N THR A 165 24.51 -8.60 -2.13
CA THR A 165 25.57 -8.88 -3.09
C THR A 165 26.32 -7.68 -3.66
N ARG A 166 26.17 -6.44 -3.19
CA ARG A 166 27.16 -5.39 -3.51
C ARG A 166 27.61 -4.62 -2.28
N ALA A 167 28.27 -5.36 -1.38
CA ALA A 167 29.47 -4.83 -0.76
C ALA A 167 30.55 -4.74 -1.85
N ALA A 168 30.77 -3.56 -2.41
CA ALA A 168 32.02 -3.17 -3.08
C ALA A 168 31.85 -1.74 -3.63
N PHE A 169 32.03 -0.75 -2.77
CA PHE A 169 32.75 0.44 -3.20
C PHE A 169 34.19 0.23 -2.74
N ARG A 170 35.04 -0.10 -3.70
CA ARG A 170 36.50 0.08 -3.60
C ARG A 170 36.80 1.56 -3.75
#